data_AF-A0A6A4SI84-F1
#
_entry.id   AF-A0A6A4SI84-F1
#
_cell.length_a   1.000
_cell.length_b   1.000
_cell.length_c   1.000
_cell.angle_alpha   90.00
_cell.angle_beta   90.00
_cell.angle_gamma   90.00
#
_symmetry.space_group_name_H-M   'P 1'
#
loop_
_entity.id
_entity.type
_entity.pdbx_description
1 polymer ?
#
loop_
_entity_poly.entity_id
_entity_poly.type
_entity_poly.pdbx_seq_one_letter_code
_entity_poly.pdbx_strand_id
1 'polypeptide(L)'
;MTLERYVAICKPLRHGELCSTRSALHCILIIHSLSSVPCIIVLSNFFATAPFSLYSQHRLCLMGIFVLLRWQDDVKLVVYQCYFLIMSATICFSYVKIMKVAKDASGEDKKSTRRGLRTLVLHSFQLLLCLIQLWCPFIENAVLQINFKLYIDIRFFDYIMFYLAPRCLSPLIYGLRDKKVYLALKQNALFGFHRPNVQNSI
;
A
#
# COMPACT_ATOMS: atom_id res chain seq x y z
N MET A 1 -2.89 -9.72 -6.31
CA MET A 1 -2.26 -10.58 -5.27
C MET A 1 -3.26 -11.37 -4.42
N THR A 2 -4.13 -10.76 -3.62
CA THR A 2 -5.10 -11.47 -2.74
C THR A 2 -6.09 -12.32 -3.54
N LEU A 3 -6.66 -11.76 -4.62
CA LEU A 3 -7.56 -12.50 -5.52
C LEU A 3 -6.85 -13.65 -6.25
N GLU A 4 -5.62 -13.45 -6.73
CA GLU A 4 -4.83 -14.49 -7.38
C GLU A 4 -4.53 -15.65 -6.41
N ARG A 5 -4.20 -15.34 -5.16
CA ARG A 5 -4.00 -16.35 -4.11
C ARG A 5 -5.30 -17.08 -3.76
N TYR A 6 -6.43 -16.37 -3.75
CA TYR A 6 -7.74 -17.01 -3.60
C TYR A 6 -8.04 -17.97 -4.75
N VAL A 7 -7.86 -17.55 -6.01
CA VAL A 7 -8.10 -18.38 -7.19
C VAL A 7 -7.17 -19.59 -7.22
N ALA A 8 -5.89 -19.42 -6.89
CA ALA A 8 -4.94 -20.52 -6.81
C ALA A 8 -5.32 -21.58 -5.77
N ILE A 9 -5.91 -21.17 -4.64
CA ILE A 9 -6.31 -22.08 -3.55
C ILE A 9 -7.71 -22.67 -3.80
N CYS A 10 -8.67 -21.85 -4.23
CA CYS A 10 -10.08 -22.22 -4.27
C CYS A 10 -10.55 -22.71 -5.65
N LYS A 11 -9.80 -22.43 -6.72
CA LYS A 11 -10.12 -22.77 -8.12
C LYS A 11 -8.86 -23.16 -8.94
N PRO A 12 -8.07 -24.16 -8.50
CA PRO A 12 -6.79 -24.50 -9.13
C PRO A 12 -6.91 -24.87 -10.63
N LEU A 13 -8.00 -25.54 -11.03
CA LEU A 13 -8.24 -25.95 -12.42
C LEU A 13 -8.48 -24.78 -13.39
N ARG A 14 -8.99 -23.64 -12.91
CA ARG A 14 -9.19 -22.42 -13.72
C ARG A 14 -8.05 -21.41 -13.56
N HIS A 15 -7.03 -21.75 -12.78
CA HIS A 15 -5.93 -20.83 -12.50
C HIS A 15 -5.12 -20.49 -13.77
N GLY A 16 -4.91 -21.46 -14.67
CA GLY A 16 -4.16 -21.23 -15.92
C GLY A 16 -4.87 -20.31 -16.92
N GLU A 17 -6.20 -20.35 -16.97
CA GLU A 17 -7.01 -19.47 -17.82
C GLU A 17 -7.11 -18.05 -17.23
N LEU A 18 -7.38 -17.96 -15.93
CA LEU A 18 -7.61 -16.69 -15.23
C LEU A 18 -6.31 -15.91 -14.94
N CYS A 19 -5.19 -16.60 -14.74
CA CYS A 19 -3.89 -16.01 -14.41
C CYS A 19 -2.88 -16.16 -15.58
N SER A 20 -3.33 -15.90 -16.81
CA SER A 20 -2.43 -15.73 -17.96
C SER A 20 -1.71 -14.37 -17.92
N THR A 21 -0.56 -14.25 -18.59
CA THR A 21 0.19 -12.98 -18.69
C THR A 21 -0.66 -11.84 -19.25
N ARG A 22 -1.52 -12.15 -20.23
CA ARG A 22 -2.44 -11.17 -20.82
C ARG A 22 -3.51 -10.72 -19.82
N SER A 23 -4.08 -11.64 -19.04
CA SER A 23 -5.03 -11.31 -17.97
C SER A 23 -4.39 -10.45 -16.88
N ALA A 24 -3.16 -10.81 -16.46
CA ALA A 24 -2.40 -10.05 -15.48
C ALA A 24 -2.12 -8.61 -15.93
N LEU A 25 -1.73 -8.41 -17.21
CA LEU A 25 -1.53 -7.09 -17.78
C LEU A 25 -2.81 -6.25 -17.76
N HIS A 26 -3.96 -6.82 -18.15
CA HIS A 26 -5.24 -6.11 -18.07
C HIS A 26 -5.60 -5.75 -16.62
N CYS A 27 -5.40 -6.66 -15.67
CA CYS A 27 -5.61 -6.35 -14.25
C CYS A 27 -4.71 -5.22 -13.77
N ILE A 28 -3.43 -5.22 -14.13
CA ILE A 28 -2.50 -4.14 -13.78
C ILE A 28 -3.00 -2.81 -14.35
N LEU A 29 -3.38 -2.76 -15.63
CA LEU A 29 -3.92 -1.57 -16.26
C LEU A 29 -5.18 -1.07 -15.53
N ILE A 30 -6.14 -1.95 -15.25
CA ILE A 30 -7.37 -1.60 -14.54
C ILE A 30 -7.05 -1.05 -13.14
N ILE A 31 -6.15 -1.69 -12.39
CA ILE A 31 -5.75 -1.25 -11.06
C ILE A 31 -5.10 0.13 -11.13
N HIS A 32 -4.20 0.37 -12.09
CA HIS A 32 -3.57 1.66 -12.28
C HIS A 32 -4.55 2.76 -12.69
N SER A 33 -5.47 2.46 -13.61
CA SER A 33 -6.54 3.38 -14.02
C SER A 33 -7.45 3.73 -12.84
N LEU A 34 -7.89 2.76 -12.04
CA LEU A 34 -8.75 3.03 -10.89
C LEU A 34 -8.00 3.80 -9.79
N SER A 35 -6.71 3.53 -9.62
CA SER A 35 -5.86 4.23 -8.64
C SER A 35 -5.55 5.67 -9.03
N SER A 36 -5.57 6.01 -10.32
CA SER A 36 -5.30 7.37 -10.78
C SER A 36 -6.51 8.31 -10.67
N VAL A 37 -7.74 7.78 -10.58
CA VAL A 37 -8.98 8.58 -10.53
C VAL A 37 -8.98 9.66 -9.44
N PRO A 38 -8.63 9.40 -8.16
CA PRO A 38 -8.61 10.46 -7.14
C PRO A 38 -7.61 11.56 -7.49
N CYS A 39 -6.45 11.18 -8.03
CA CYS A 39 -5.42 12.13 -8.47
C CYS A 39 -5.92 12.99 -9.63
N ILE A 40 -6.56 12.36 -10.63
CA ILE A 40 -7.14 13.06 -11.78
C ILE A 40 -8.22 14.04 -11.33
N ILE A 41 -9.12 13.65 -10.42
CA ILE A 41 -10.18 14.52 -9.89
C ILE A 41 -9.58 15.72 -9.14
N VAL A 42 -8.59 15.50 -8.27
CA VAL A 42 -7.98 16.60 -7.50
C VAL A 42 -7.22 17.55 -8.42
N LEU A 43 -6.40 17.01 -9.34
CA LEU A 43 -5.63 17.82 -10.27
C LEU A 43 -6.51 18.58 -11.26
N SER A 44 -7.53 17.94 -11.84
CA SER A 44 -8.42 18.60 -12.79
C SER A 44 -9.19 19.75 -12.15
N ASN A 45 -9.72 19.56 -10.93
CA ASN A 45 -10.37 20.62 -10.16
C ASN A 45 -9.41 21.77 -9.86
N PHE A 46 -8.17 21.45 -9.47
CA PHE A 46 -7.13 22.45 -9.24
C PHE A 46 -6.81 23.24 -10.51
N PHE A 47 -6.49 22.57 -11.62
CA PHE A 47 -6.16 23.23 -12.90
C PHE A 47 -7.32 24.07 -13.44
N ALA A 48 -8.58 23.65 -13.22
CA ALA A 48 -9.76 24.41 -13.62
C ALA A 48 -9.95 25.71 -12.82
N THR A 49 -9.35 25.83 -11.63
CA THR A 49 -9.59 26.94 -10.68
C THR A 49 -8.35 27.80 -10.44
N ALA A 50 -7.14 27.24 -10.61
CA ALA A 50 -5.89 27.88 -10.23
C ALA A 50 -5.59 29.11 -11.10
N PRO A 51 -5.40 30.30 -10.50
CA PRO A 51 -4.94 31.47 -11.24
C PRO A 51 -3.47 31.32 -11.63
N PHE A 52 -3.09 31.95 -12.75
CA PHE A 52 -1.73 31.87 -13.29
C PHE A 52 -0.64 32.29 -12.29
N SER A 53 -0.95 33.24 -11.40
CA SER A 53 -0.04 33.72 -10.36
C SER A 53 0.41 32.63 -9.38
N LEU A 54 -0.39 31.58 -9.16
CA LEU A 54 0.00 30.47 -8.27
C LEU A 54 1.16 29.64 -8.83
N TYR A 55 1.34 29.59 -10.14
CA TYR A 55 2.42 28.82 -10.76
C TYR A 55 3.78 29.52 -10.65
N SER A 56 3.80 30.83 -10.43
CA SER A 56 5.02 31.63 -10.32
C SER A 56 5.52 31.79 -8.87
N GLN A 57 4.76 31.34 -7.87
CA GLN A 57 5.09 31.52 -6.46
C GLN A 57 5.72 30.27 -5.84
N HIS A 58 6.73 30.47 -4.98
CA HIS A 58 7.27 29.39 -4.17
C HIS A 58 6.30 29.04 -3.04
N ARG A 59 5.87 27.77 -2.97
CA ARG A 59 4.93 27.27 -1.98
C ARG A 59 5.41 25.91 -1.45
N LEU A 60 5.16 25.65 -0.17
CA LEU A 60 5.48 24.37 0.44
C LEU A 60 4.60 23.27 -0.15
N CYS A 61 5.13 22.08 -0.44
CA CYS A 61 4.35 20.98 -1.02
C CYS A 61 3.39 20.34 0.01
N LEU A 62 2.23 20.98 0.20
CA LEU A 62 1.14 20.51 1.05
C LEU A 62 -0.07 20.12 0.20
N MET A 63 -0.80 19.12 0.67
CA MET A 63 -2.07 18.72 0.05
C MET A 63 -3.12 19.85 0.03
N GLY A 64 -3.02 20.80 0.96
CA GLY A 64 -3.89 21.98 0.98
C GLY A 64 -3.73 22.91 -0.23
N ILE A 65 -2.62 22.82 -0.99
CA ILE A 65 -2.44 23.65 -2.21
C ILE A 65 -3.44 23.31 -3.30
N PHE A 66 -3.83 22.04 -3.40
CA PHE A 66 -4.76 21.58 -4.43
C PHE A 66 -6.23 21.94 -4.11
N VAL A 67 -6.48 22.57 -2.96
CA VAL A 67 -7.81 23.01 -2.52
C VAL A 67 -7.81 24.54 -2.44
N LEU A 68 -8.42 25.17 -3.44
CA LEU A 68 -8.58 26.63 -3.52
C LEU A 68 -9.96 27.08 -3.04
N LEU A 69 -10.97 26.22 -3.21
CA LEU A 69 -12.37 26.49 -2.85
C LEU A 69 -12.88 25.40 -1.90
N ARG A 70 -13.81 25.76 -1.00
CA ARG A 70 -14.37 24.82 0.00
C ARG A 70 -14.98 23.57 -0.63
N TRP A 71 -15.71 23.72 -1.74
CA TRP A 71 -16.35 22.58 -2.42
C TRP A 71 -15.32 21.56 -2.97
N GLN A 72 -14.09 21.98 -3.27
CA GLN A 72 -13.03 21.04 -3.71
C GLN A 72 -12.57 20.15 -2.57
N ASP A 73 -12.58 20.67 -1.33
CA ASP A 73 -12.27 19.87 -0.14
C ASP A 73 -13.38 18.85 0.12
N ASP A 74 -14.64 19.26 -0.03
CA ASP A 74 -15.80 18.37 0.12
C ASP A 74 -15.77 17.24 -0.93
N VAL A 75 -15.51 17.56 -2.20
CA VAL A 75 -15.38 16.57 -3.28
C VAL A 75 -14.23 15.60 -2.99
N LYS A 76 -13.06 16.12 -2.59
CA LYS A 76 -11.91 15.30 -2.22
C LYS A 76 -12.28 14.38 -1.04
N LEU A 77 -12.88 14.90 0.03
CA LEU A 77 -13.31 14.10 1.17
C LEU A 77 -14.25 12.96 0.75
N VAL A 78 -15.28 13.27 -0.04
CA VAL A 78 -16.24 12.27 -0.53
C VAL A 78 -15.56 11.20 -1.38
N VAL A 79 -14.69 11.58 -2.33
CA VAL A 79 -13.97 10.63 -3.19
C VAL A 79 -13.10 9.70 -2.34
N TYR A 80 -12.28 10.25 -1.43
CA TYR A 80 -11.40 9.45 -0.59
C TYR A 80 -12.20 8.54 0.37
N GLN A 81 -13.34 9.01 0.88
CA GLN A 81 -14.24 8.22 1.72
C GLN A 81 -14.88 7.04 0.94
N CYS A 82 -15.38 7.30 -0.26
CA CYS A 82 -15.93 6.25 -1.13
C CYS A 82 -14.88 5.19 -1.46
N TYR A 83 -13.65 5.62 -1.79
CA TYR A 83 -12.52 4.72 -2.02
C TYR A 83 -12.21 3.86 -0.79
N PHE A 84 -12.13 4.49 0.39
CA PHE A 84 -11.89 3.78 1.63
C PHE A 84 -12.96 2.72 1.91
N LEU A 85 -14.24 3.06 1.73
CA LEU A 85 -15.36 2.14 1.95
C LEU A 85 -15.35 0.97 0.98
N ILE A 86 -15.21 1.22 -0.33
CA ILE A 86 -15.18 0.18 -1.37
C ILE A 86 -14.02 -0.79 -1.12
N MET A 87 -12.83 -0.26 -0.83
CA MET A 87 -11.65 -1.08 -0.57
C MET A 87 -11.81 -1.90 0.72
N SER A 88 -12.30 -1.28 1.81
CA SER A 88 -12.55 -1.96 3.08
C SER A 88 -13.58 -3.08 2.94
N ALA A 89 -14.68 -2.83 2.22
CA ALA A 89 -15.70 -3.84 1.93
C ALA A 89 -15.12 -5.02 1.13
N THR A 90 -14.29 -4.74 0.13
CA THR A 90 -13.62 -5.76 -0.68
C THR A 90 -12.68 -6.64 0.16
N ILE A 91 -11.95 -6.05 1.10
CA ILE A 91 -11.05 -6.78 2.03
C ILE A 91 -11.86 -7.68 2.95
N CYS A 92 -12.89 -7.11 3.60
CA CYS A 92 -13.76 -7.85 4.51
C CYS A 92 -14.42 -9.04 3.80
N PHE A 93 -15.00 -8.80 2.63
CA PHE A 93 -15.60 -9.85 1.80
C PHE A 93 -14.61 -10.96 1.44
N SER A 94 -13.41 -10.59 1.00
CA SER A 94 -12.35 -11.55 0.65
C SER A 94 -11.94 -12.40 1.84
N TYR A 95 -11.78 -11.77 3.01
CA TYR A 95 -11.42 -12.46 4.25
C TYR A 95 -12.49 -13.45 4.70
N VAL A 96 -13.77 -13.03 4.71
CA VAL A 96 -14.91 -13.90 5.05
C VAL A 96 -14.99 -15.10 4.13
N LYS A 97 -14.83 -14.90 2.81
CA LYS A 97 -14.84 -16.00 1.83
C LYS A 97 -13.72 -17.00 2.08
N ILE A 98 -12.52 -16.52 2.41
CA ILE A 98 -11.37 -17.40 2.66
C ILE A 98 -11.51 -18.15 3.98
N MET A 99 -12.02 -17.50 5.04
CA MET A 99 -12.30 -18.17 6.30
C MET A 99 -13.31 -19.31 6.14
N LYS A 100 -14.35 -19.12 5.32
CA LYS A 100 -15.32 -20.18 5.02
C LYS A 100 -14.65 -21.37 4.33
N VAL A 101 -13.91 -21.13 3.25
CA VAL A 101 -13.19 -22.20 2.53
C VAL A 101 -12.16 -22.90 3.43
N ALA A 102 -11.43 -22.16 4.26
CA ALA A 102 -10.46 -22.74 5.18
C ALA A 102 -11.11 -23.62 6.26
N LYS A 103 -12.32 -23.26 6.71
CA LYS A 103 -13.11 -24.06 7.66
C LYS A 103 -13.59 -25.35 7.00
N ASP A 104 -14.05 -25.29 5.76
CA ASP A 104 -14.55 -26.44 5.00
C ASP A 104 -13.42 -27.41 4.61
N ALA A 105 -12.21 -26.90 4.35
CA ALA A 105 -11.03 -27.69 3.96
C ALA A 105 -10.24 -28.31 5.13
N SER A 106 -10.68 -28.12 6.39
CA SER A 106 -9.96 -28.54 7.59
C SER A 106 -9.79 -30.08 7.75
N GLY A 107 -10.32 -30.88 6.83
CA GLY A 107 -10.19 -32.34 6.81
C GLY A 107 -8.87 -32.88 6.24
N GLU A 108 -8.31 -32.30 5.17
CA GLU A 108 -7.30 -33.01 4.33
C GLU A 108 -5.88 -32.40 4.27
N ASP A 109 -5.66 -31.10 4.53
CA ASP A 109 -4.27 -30.55 4.59
C ASP A 109 -4.14 -29.29 5.45
N LYS A 110 -3.91 -29.49 6.75
CA LYS A 110 -3.78 -28.42 7.76
C LYS A 110 -2.55 -27.54 7.56
N LYS A 111 -1.48 -28.03 6.89
CA LYS A 111 -0.19 -27.32 6.81
C LYS A 111 -0.14 -26.36 5.63
N SER A 112 -0.64 -26.76 4.47
CA SER A 112 -0.73 -25.90 3.28
C SER A 112 -1.72 -24.75 3.49
N THR A 113 -2.91 -25.06 4.04
CA THR A 113 -3.98 -24.10 4.35
C THR A 113 -3.52 -23.02 5.34
N ARG A 114 -2.83 -23.41 6.43
CA ARG A 114 -2.29 -22.46 7.44
C ARG A 114 -1.23 -21.53 6.86
N ARG A 115 -0.42 -22.01 5.90
CA ARG A 115 0.62 -21.23 5.24
C ARG A 115 0.04 -20.21 4.25
N GLY A 116 -1.03 -20.58 3.53
CA GLY A 116 -1.82 -19.67 2.70
C GLY A 116 -2.47 -18.56 3.53
N LEU A 117 -3.13 -18.93 4.63
CA LEU A 117 -3.81 -17.98 5.53
C LEU A 117 -2.86 -16.95 6.13
N ARG A 118 -1.68 -17.36 6.60
CA ARG A 118 -0.68 -16.44 7.16
C ARG A 118 -0.23 -15.38 6.16
N THR A 119 -0.08 -15.76 4.90
CA THR A 119 0.31 -14.83 3.83
C THR A 119 -0.82 -13.85 3.53
N LEU A 120 -2.07 -14.34 3.52
CA LEU A 120 -3.26 -13.50 3.33
C LEU A 120 -3.44 -12.47 4.44
N VAL A 121 -3.28 -12.87 5.70
CA VAL A 121 -3.41 -11.95 6.86
C VAL A 121 -2.39 -10.83 6.76
N LEU A 122 -1.15 -11.14 6.39
CA LEU A 122 -0.11 -10.12 6.21
C LEU A 122 -0.44 -9.16 5.06
N HIS A 123 -0.94 -9.65 3.93
CA HIS A 123 -1.41 -8.78 2.83
C HIS A 123 -2.59 -7.92 3.22
N SER A 124 -3.51 -8.47 4.02
CA SER A 124 -4.69 -7.74 4.51
C SER A 124 -4.26 -6.63 5.48
N PHE A 125 -3.30 -6.93 6.36
CA PHE A 125 -2.70 -5.95 7.26
C PHE A 125 -1.94 -4.86 6.50
N GLN A 126 -1.11 -5.23 5.52
CA GLN A 126 -0.42 -4.27 4.66
C GLN A 126 -1.41 -3.36 3.94
N LEU A 127 -2.49 -3.92 3.38
CA LEU A 127 -3.51 -3.16 2.69
C LEU A 127 -4.28 -2.26 3.65
N LEU A 128 -4.56 -2.70 4.87
CA LEU A 128 -5.15 -1.86 5.93
C LEU A 128 -4.27 -0.64 6.24
N LEU A 129 -2.96 -0.83 6.39
CA LEU A 129 -2.02 0.29 6.60
C LEU A 129 -2.04 1.25 5.40
N CYS A 130 -2.08 0.74 4.16
CA CYS A 130 -2.24 1.57 2.97
C CYS A 130 -3.61 2.27 2.89
N LEU A 131 -4.65 1.75 3.52
CA LEU A 131 -5.95 2.44 3.60
C LEU A 131 -5.94 3.58 4.60
N ILE A 132 -5.24 3.42 5.73
CA ILE A 132 -5.06 4.50 6.71
C ILE A 132 -4.32 5.69 6.06
N GLN A 133 -3.41 5.41 5.13
CA GLN A 133 -2.73 6.42 4.32
C GLN A 133 -3.67 7.42 3.63
N LEU A 134 -4.90 7.02 3.26
CA LEU A 134 -5.89 7.90 2.63
C LEU A 134 -6.36 9.01 3.59
N TRP A 135 -6.26 8.78 4.90
CA TRP A 135 -6.68 9.70 5.95
C TRP A 135 -5.58 10.66 6.41
N CYS A 136 -4.31 10.27 6.26
CA CYS A 136 -3.14 11.09 6.61
C CYS A 136 -3.25 12.56 6.15
N PRO A 137 -3.55 12.88 4.87
CA PRO A 137 -3.61 14.28 4.44
C PRO A 137 -4.72 15.11 5.14
N PHE A 138 -5.80 14.48 5.60
CA PHE A 138 -6.86 15.15 6.35
C PHE A 138 -6.44 15.40 7.80
N ILE A 139 -5.81 14.40 8.43
CA ILE A 139 -5.27 14.50 9.80
C ILE A 139 -4.17 15.56 9.84
N GLU A 140 -3.21 15.49 8.92
CA GLU A 140 -2.14 16.47 8.74
C GLU A 140 -2.69 17.89 8.58
N ASN A 141 -3.72 18.08 7.75
CA ASN A 141 -4.33 19.39 7.54
C ASN A 141 -5.03 19.92 8.80
N ALA A 142 -5.76 19.07 9.53
CA ALA A 142 -6.40 19.46 10.79
C ALA A 142 -5.37 19.83 11.86
N VAL A 143 -4.29 19.06 11.96
CA VAL A 143 -3.18 19.29 12.89
C VAL A 143 -2.43 20.58 12.55
N LEU A 144 -2.21 20.86 11.27
CA LEU A 144 -1.55 22.08 10.81
C LEU A 144 -2.26 23.35 11.31
N GLN A 145 -3.59 23.33 11.39
CA GLN A 145 -4.38 24.46 11.93
C GLN A 145 -4.17 24.68 13.43
N ILE A 146 -3.70 23.65 14.15
CA ILE A 146 -3.53 23.68 15.61
C ILE A 146 -2.07 24.01 15.96
N ASN A 147 -1.12 23.24 15.42
CA ASN A 147 0.30 23.37 15.76
C ASN A 147 1.22 22.88 14.63
N PHE A 148 2.07 23.79 14.14
CA PHE A 148 3.00 23.51 13.05
C PHE A 148 4.10 22.49 13.41
N LYS A 149 4.61 22.51 14.64
CA LYS A 149 5.64 21.56 15.09
C LYS A 149 5.06 20.14 15.15
N LEU A 150 3.86 20.01 15.72
CA LEU A 150 3.15 18.74 15.82
C LEU A 150 2.79 18.18 14.43
N TYR A 151 2.47 19.06 13.47
CA TYR A 151 2.29 18.69 12.06
C TYR A 151 3.53 18.03 11.46
N ILE A 152 4.73 18.58 11.69
CA ILE A 152 5.99 17.99 11.18
C ILE A 152 6.20 16.59 11.76
N ASP A 153 6.01 16.44 13.07
CA ASP A 153 6.19 15.16 13.77
C ASP A 153 5.20 14.11 13.26
N ILE A 154 3.92 14.47 13.11
CA ILE A 154 2.88 13.57 12.57
C ILE A 154 3.17 13.21 11.12
N ARG A 155 3.51 14.17 10.27
CA ARG A 155 3.81 13.91 8.85
C ARG A 155 5.00 12.96 8.70
N PHE A 156 6.02 13.12 9.53
CA PHE A 156 7.16 12.20 9.55
C PHE A 156 6.73 10.80 9.98
N PHE A 157 5.94 10.70 11.06
CA PHE A 157 5.39 9.43 11.51
C PHE A 157 4.53 8.75 10.44
N ASP A 158 3.60 9.47 9.82
CA ASP A 158 2.69 8.97 8.79
C ASP A 158 3.47 8.46 7.58
N TYR A 159 4.53 9.19 7.17
CA TYR A 159 5.42 8.74 6.12
C TYR A 159 6.10 7.40 6.46
N ILE A 160 6.67 7.27 7.65
CA ILE A 160 7.34 6.02 8.05
C ILE A 160 6.33 4.87 8.19
N MET A 161 5.21 5.11 8.87
CA MET A 161 4.25 4.07 9.26
C MET A 161 3.32 3.64 8.12
N PHE A 162 2.84 4.57 7.30
CA PHE A 162 1.80 4.30 6.31
C PHE A 162 2.29 4.38 4.85
N TYR A 163 3.42 5.05 4.59
CA TYR A 163 4.01 5.07 3.24
C TYR A 163 5.16 4.06 3.11
N LEU A 164 6.13 4.10 4.01
CA LEU A 164 7.35 3.30 3.91
C LEU A 164 7.15 1.87 4.41
N ALA A 165 6.71 1.70 5.66
CA ALA A 165 6.57 0.38 6.28
C ALA A 165 5.71 -0.59 5.45
N PRO A 166 4.53 -0.22 4.91
CA PRO A 166 3.72 -1.14 4.13
C PRO A 166 4.40 -1.60 2.85
N ARG A 167 5.20 -0.73 2.21
CA ARG A 167 5.98 -1.09 1.01
C ARG A 167 7.15 -2.01 1.35
N CYS A 168 7.75 -1.85 2.53
CA CYS A 168 8.83 -2.71 3.00
C CYS A 168 8.36 -4.09 3.49
N LEU A 169 7.10 -4.21 3.95
CA LEU A 169 6.56 -5.48 4.43
C LEU A 169 6.55 -6.56 3.33
N SER A 170 6.21 -6.22 2.09
CA SER A 170 6.17 -7.18 0.99
C SER A 170 7.56 -7.83 0.72
N PRO A 171 8.64 -7.07 0.45
CA PRO A 171 9.99 -7.63 0.32
C PRO A 171 10.46 -8.38 1.58
N LEU A 172 10.12 -7.90 2.77
CA LEU A 172 10.52 -8.54 4.03
C LEU A 172 9.88 -9.94 4.18
N ILE A 173 8.57 -10.03 3.93
CA ILE A 173 7.80 -11.27 4.07
C ILE A 173 8.24 -12.31 3.02
N TYR A 174 8.50 -11.88 1.78
CA TYR A 174 8.92 -12.79 0.71
C TYR A 174 10.42 -13.09 0.75
N GLY A 175 11.26 -12.09 1.00
CA GLY A 175 12.72 -12.20 1.04
C GLY A 175 13.24 -12.97 2.26
N LEU A 176 12.71 -12.73 3.47
CA LEU A 176 13.12 -13.52 4.65
C LEU A 176 12.59 -14.96 4.62
N ARG A 177 11.56 -15.24 3.83
CA ARG A 177 10.99 -16.58 3.68
C ARG A 177 11.79 -17.45 2.72
N ASP A 178 12.54 -16.83 1.80
CA ASP A 178 13.49 -17.55 0.95
C ASP A 178 14.81 -17.75 1.70
N LYS A 179 15.18 -19.02 1.91
CA LYS A 179 16.40 -19.37 2.66
C LYS A 179 17.66 -18.80 2.01
N LYS A 180 17.71 -18.65 0.68
CA LYS A 180 18.88 -18.14 -0.04
C LYS A 180 19.03 -16.63 0.16
N VAL A 181 17.92 -15.89 0.04
CA VAL A 181 17.89 -14.43 0.25
C VAL A 181 18.15 -14.10 1.73
N TYR A 182 17.58 -14.87 2.65
CA TYR A 182 17.85 -14.75 4.09
C TYR A 182 19.34 -14.97 4.42
N LEU A 183 19.97 -16.01 3.86
CA LEU A 183 21.39 -16.27 4.09
C LEU A 183 22.28 -15.14 3.55
N ALA A 184 21.98 -14.65 2.35
CA ALA A 184 22.71 -13.55 1.73
C ALA A 184 22.55 -12.23 2.50
N LEU A 185 21.35 -11.92 2.99
CA LEU A 185 21.09 -10.77 3.86
C LEU A 185 21.86 -10.89 5.18
N LYS A 186 21.85 -12.07 5.81
CA LYS A 186 22.59 -12.33 7.05
C LYS A 186 24.10 -12.17 6.86
N GLN A 187 24.65 -12.69 5.77
CA GLN A 187 26.07 -12.55 5.44
C GLN A 187 26.45 -11.09 5.20
N ASN A 188 25.69 -10.35 4.39
CA ASN A 188 26.00 -8.93 4.11
C ASN A 188 25.82 -8.01 5.33
N ALA A 189 24.79 -8.25 6.16
CA ALA A 189 24.57 -7.46 7.38
C ALA A 189 25.67 -7.70 8.44
N LEU A 190 26.19 -8.93 8.53
CA LEU A 190 27.28 -9.27 9.46
C LEU A 190 28.66 -8.86 8.95
N PHE A 191 28.92 -8.96 7.63
CA PHE A 191 30.20 -8.53 7.05
C PHE A 191 30.33 -7.01 6.88
N GLY A 192 29.23 -6.25 6.88
CA GLY A 192 29.27 -4.79 6.93
C GLY A 192 29.88 -4.22 8.21
N PHE A 193 29.92 -5.00 9.30
CA PHE A 193 30.50 -4.60 10.59
C PHE A 193 31.96 -5.06 10.80
N HIS A 194 32.55 -5.79 9.84
CA HIS A 194 33.93 -6.22 9.95
C HIS A 194 34.68 -5.97 8.63
N ARG A 195 35.10 -4.72 8.43
CA ARG A 195 36.27 -4.44 7.58
C ARG A 195 37.52 -4.61 8.45
N PRO A 196 38.30 -5.70 8.33
CA PRO A 196 39.69 -5.63 8.75
C PRO A 196 40.40 -4.63 7.83
N ASN A 197 41.03 -3.61 8.43
CA ASN A 197 42.00 -2.77 7.74
C ASN A 197 43.13 -3.68 7.26
N VAL A 198 43.13 -4.04 5.97
CA VAL A 198 44.32 -4.58 5.33
C VAL A 198 45.20 -3.36 5.03
N GLN A 199 46.07 -3.09 5.98
CA GLN A 199 47.15 -2.13 5.86
C GLN A 199 48.14 -2.71 4.83
N ASN A 200 48.37 -1.96 3.76
CA ASN A 200 49.41 -2.24 2.78
C ASN A 200 50.77 -2.36 3.49
N SER A 201 51.47 -3.47 3.29
CA SER A 201 52.91 -3.55 3.47
C SER A 201 53.53 -3.97 2.15
N ILE A 202 54.43 -3.09 1.71
CA ILE A 202 55.32 -3.09 0.54
C ILE A 202 56.02 -4.44 0.33
#